data_AF-S2FX55-F1
#
_entry.id   AF-S2FX55-F1
#
_cell.length_a   1.000
_cell.length_b   1.000
_cell.length_c   1.000
_cell.angle_alpha   90.00
_cell.angle_beta   90.00
_cell.angle_gamma   90.00
#
_symmetry.space_group_name_H-M   'P 1'
#
loop_
_entity.id
_entity.type
_entity.pdbx_description
1 polymer ?
#
loop_
_entity_poly.entity_id
_entity_poly.type
_entity_poly.pdbx_seq_one_letter_code
_entity_poly.pdbx_strand_id
1 'polypeptide(L)'
;MSSNFWFFADVARMALASPSYQTCAGAMPRMEGETNELELRPRVFDSYLIQLGDIVLTTTPDPMSLTIRRVTGADISHAMICVGKSSVIDSTGDGVHARNLERLILEPGCAGYVLRPLKPLTTEQLHSVISFVRAAVGTRYSMTGAAKSVLAGFVVGRRQYCSRLVAQAYHRAGVNLVPDADFCHPGELLKSVALVEIPNVLRDLSAAEEADWRDSIDHVQAMRDSTNLLLREARKLSSDIESLNDIDAYLVEHQEADVHLVQALRTSRYLDLWRDELERNAWQYHLAVMEEYERSAEGKKRYCEELLASEKLGQNRFVVNHACYVTLNALHPRKYFALKIDLYKLLTQQHARRIKAAATWLERRGLLEPELRTLLRPHTPEWFASLREWNPKQAAMTEAGIRIAGSLDVCTVCADEPARDYVLLNTPAAGPGTLRLCDDCFRIRSIDEPMKTF
;
A
#
# COMPACT_ATOMS: atom_id res chain seq x y z
N MET A 1 24.98 16.80 5.17
CA MET A 1 23.60 17.29 4.95
C MET A 1 23.01 16.46 3.82
N SER A 2 22.47 15.29 4.16
CA SER A 2 21.95 14.31 3.21
C SER A 2 20.72 13.68 3.86
N SER A 3 19.61 14.40 3.80
CA SER A 3 18.31 13.94 4.27
C SER A 3 17.73 13.00 3.21
N ASN A 4 17.71 11.71 3.52
CA ASN A 4 17.12 10.69 2.68
C ASN A 4 15.61 10.91 2.57
N PHE A 5 15.15 11.43 1.43
CA PHE A 5 13.73 11.50 1.08
C PHE A 5 13.30 10.16 0.46
N TRP A 6 12.24 9.54 0.97
CA TRP A 6 11.77 8.23 0.53
C TRP A 6 10.23 8.18 0.37
N PHE A 7 9.77 7.34 -0.59
CA PHE A 7 8.42 6.68 -0.74
C PHE A 7 7.33 7.48 -1.50
N PHE A 8 6.68 6.96 -2.58
CA PHE A 8 5.46 6.11 -2.70
C PHE A 8 5.04 5.71 -4.16
N ALA A 9 4.20 4.66 -4.33
CA ALA A 9 2.94 4.70 -5.13
C ALA A 9 1.90 3.62 -4.75
N ASP A 10 0.77 3.61 -5.46
CA ASP A 10 -0.61 3.54 -4.92
C ASP A 10 -1.51 2.34 -5.38
N VAL A 11 -2.60 2.18 -4.61
CA VAL A 11 -3.88 1.39 -4.70
C VAL A 11 -3.86 -0.03 -5.32
N ALA A 12 -3.78 -1.07 -4.46
CA ALA A 12 -4.02 -2.47 -4.84
C ALA A 12 -4.81 -3.29 -3.79
N ARG A 13 -5.77 -2.68 -3.07
CA ARG A 13 -6.51 -3.38 -2.02
C ARG A 13 -7.99 -3.39 -2.39
N MET A 14 -8.60 -4.60 -2.39
CA MET A 14 -10.05 -4.88 -2.25
C MET A 14 -10.84 -5.31 -3.51
N ALA A 15 -10.58 -6.51 -4.01
CA ALA A 15 -11.59 -7.24 -4.78
C ALA A 15 -11.74 -8.65 -4.18
N LEU A 16 -12.81 -8.90 -3.42
CA LEU A 16 -13.23 -10.25 -3.06
C LEU A 16 -14.74 -10.38 -3.22
N ALA A 17 -15.09 -11.40 -4.01
CA ALA A 17 -16.38 -11.71 -4.60
C ALA A 17 -17.44 -12.27 -3.63
N SER A 18 -18.70 -12.18 -4.09
CA SER A 18 -19.83 -13.02 -3.72
C SER A 18 -20.69 -13.31 -4.98
N PRO A 19 -21.05 -14.57 -5.26
CA PRO A 19 -21.95 -14.92 -6.36
C PRO A 19 -23.42 -15.03 -5.89
N SER A 20 -24.33 -14.41 -6.64
CA SER A 20 -25.79 -14.56 -6.44
C SER A 20 -26.31 -15.78 -7.22
N TYR A 21 -26.92 -16.74 -6.51
CA TYR A 21 -27.63 -17.86 -7.10
C TYR A 21 -29.08 -17.51 -7.43
N GLN A 22 -29.53 -17.86 -8.64
CA GLN A 22 -30.93 -18.21 -8.88
C GLN A 22 -31.02 -19.28 -9.97
N THR A 23 -31.55 -20.44 -9.58
CA THR A 23 -31.73 -21.66 -10.39
C THR A 23 -33.02 -21.62 -11.21
N CYS A 24 -32.99 -22.15 -12.43
CA CYS A 24 -34.12 -22.84 -13.08
C CYS A 24 -33.60 -23.98 -13.98
N ALA A 25 -34.31 -25.11 -13.95
CA ALA A 25 -33.91 -26.45 -14.38
C ALA A 25 -34.08 -26.75 -15.89
N GLY A 26 -33.38 -27.79 -16.37
CA GLY A 26 -33.79 -28.55 -17.57
C GLY A 26 -32.75 -29.46 -18.23
N ALA A 27 -32.96 -30.78 -18.11
CA ALA A 27 -32.67 -31.88 -19.05
C ALA A 27 -31.29 -32.63 -19.10
N MET A 28 -31.30 -33.82 -18.48
CA MET A 28 -30.92 -35.20 -18.95
C MET A 28 -29.53 -35.55 -19.54
N PRO A 29 -29.08 -36.82 -19.37
CA PRO A 29 -27.66 -37.17 -19.22
C PRO A 29 -26.99 -37.70 -20.50
N ARG A 30 -25.66 -37.60 -20.56
CA ARG A 30 -24.83 -38.40 -21.49
C ARG A 30 -23.64 -39.02 -20.74
N MET A 31 -23.50 -40.33 -20.98
CA MET A 31 -22.51 -41.23 -20.40
C MET A 31 -21.07 -40.92 -20.84
N GLU A 32 -20.19 -40.99 -19.83
CA GLU A 32 -18.88 -41.65 -19.78
C GLU A 32 -17.89 -41.50 -20.95
N GLY A 33 -16.79 -40.82 -20.63
CA GLY A 33 -15.45 -41.13 -21.12
C GLY A 33 -14.47 -40.83 -19.99
N GLU A 34 -14.08 -41.87 -19.23
CA GLU A 34 -12.96 -41.79 -18.28
C GLU A 34 -11.65 -41.62 -19.07
N THR A 35 -11.20 -40.38 -19.21
CA THR A 35 -9.78 -40.08 -19.46
C THR A 35 -9.14 -39.74 -18.12
N ASN A 36 -8.45 -40.73 -17.55
CA ASN A 36 -7.58 -40.58 -16.40
C ASN A 36 -6.27 -39.89 -16.83
N GLU A 37 -6.35 -38.62 -17.22
CA GLU A 37 -5.28 -37.66 -17.06
C GLU A 37 -5.71 -36.80 -15.86
N LEU A 38 -4.86 -36.65 -14.86
CA LEU A 38 -5.01 -35.60 -13.86
C LEU A 38 -5.05 -34.27 -14.62
N GLU A 39 -6.25 -33.80 -14.99
CA GLU A 39 -6.43 -32.49 -15.61
C GLU A 39 -5.75 -31.49 -14.71
N LEU A 40 -4.59 -30.99 -15.15
CA LEU A 40 -3.87 -29.94 -14.44
C LEU A 40 -4.82 -28.75 -14.43
N ARG A 41 -5.38 -28.45 -13.25
CA ARG A 41 -6.29 -27.32 -13.07
C ARG A 41 -5.49 -26.04 -12.85
N PRO A 42 -6.04 -24.87 -13.21
CA PRO A 42 -5.47 -23.61 -12.78
C PRO A 42 -5.45 -23.52 -11.26
N ARG A 43 -4.39 -22.89 -10.74
CA ARG A 43 -4.15 -22.76 -9.29
C ARG A 43 -4.09 -21.31 -8.87
N VAL A 44 -4.40 -21.05 -7.61
CA VAL A 44 -4.32 -19.71 -7.01
C VAL A 44 -3.59 -19.78 -5.69
N PHE A 45 -3.04 -18.63 -5.30
CA PHE A 45 -2.40 -18.50 -4.00
C PHE A 45 -3.46 -18.44 -2.89
N ASP A 46 -3.26 -19.25 -1.85
CA ASP A 46 -3.93 -19.06 -0.58
C ASP A 46 -3.28 -17.87 0.13
N SER A 47 -3.88 -16.69 -0.08
CA SER A 47 -3.42 -15.43 0.50
C SER A 47 -3.39 -15.43 2.04
N TYR A 48 -4.02 -16.39 2.72
CA TYR A 48 -4.03 -16.50 4.18
C TYR A 48 -2.72 -17.03 4.75
N LEU A 49 -1.95 -17.77 3.96
CA LEU A 49 -0.65 -18.30 4.37
C LEU A 49 0.50 -17.32 4.13
N ILE A 50 0.21 -16.21 3.46
CA ILE A 50 1.19 -15.26 2.93
C ILE A 50 1.20 -14.01 3.81
N GLN A 51 2.38 -13.65 4.27
CA GLN A 51 2.63 -12.57 5.21
C GLN A 51 3.38 -11.41 4.56
N LEU A 52 3.39 -10.27 5.24
CA LEU A 52 4.19 -9.12 4.85
C LEU A 52 5.67 -9.50 4.73
N GLY A 53 6.30 -9.08 3.64
CA GLY A 53 7.69 -9.40 3.32
C GLY A 53 7.86 -10.69 2.54
N ASP A 54 6.91 -11.62 2.58
CA ASP A 54 7.03 -12.87 1.82
C ASP A 54 7.27 -12.61 0.32
N ILE A 55 8.12 -13.43 -0.27
CA ILE A 55 8.49 -13.35 -1.67
C ILE A 55 7.66 -14.38 -2.42
N VAL A 56 6.88 -13.91 -3.39
CA VAL A 56 6.05 -14.78 -4.24
C VAL A 56 6.79 -14.98 -5.55
N LEU A 57 7.10 -16.23 -5.88
CA LEU A 57 7.71 -16.61 -7.16
C LEU A 57 6.70 -17.31 -8.02
N THR A 58 6.68 -16.99 -9.32
CA THR A 58 5.71 -17.56 -10.25
C THR A 58 6.33 -17.81 -11.60
N THR A 59 5.58 -18.52 -12.42
CA THR A 59 5.85 -18.59 -13.85
C THR A 59 4.59 -18.47 -14.68
N THR A 60 4.75 -18.08 -15.93
CA THR A 60 3.66 -17.96 -16.92
C THR A 60 3.96 -18.79 -18.15
N PRO A 61 2.97 -19.09 -19.01
CA PRO A 61 3.22 -19.76 -20.29
C PRO A 61 3.91 -18.85 -21.32
N ASP A 62 4.13 -17.57 -21.03
CA ASP A 62 4.66 -16.61 -21.98
C ASP A 62 6.06 -16.98 -22.51
N PRO A 63 6.39 -16.65 -23.78
CA PRO A 63 7.69 -16.96 -24.36
C PRO A 63 8.89 -16.40 -23.57
N MET A 64 8.73 -15.21 -22.97
CA MET A 64 9.76 -14.61 -22.13
C MET A 64 9.99 -15.43 -20.86
N SER A 65 8.91 -15.87 -20.22
CA SER A 65 8.94 -16.72 -19.03
C SER A 65 9.66 -18.04 -19.32
N LEU A 66 9.32 -18.70 -20.43
CA LEU A 66 9.99 -19.91 -20.90
C LEU A 66 11.50 -19.71 -21.11
N THR A 67 11.88 -18.56 -21.67
CA THR A 67 13.29 -18.22 -21.90
C THR A 67 14.04 -18.08 -20.57
N ILE A 68 13.49 -17.34 -19.61
CA ILE A 68 14.09 -17.16 -18.28
C ILE A 68 14.26 -18.51 -17.59
N ARG A 69 13.23 -19.37 -17.58
CA ARG A 69 13.31 -20.71 -16.97
C ARG A 69 14.44 -21.56 -17.57
N ARG A 70 14.55 -21.57 -18.90
CA ARG A 70 15.60 -22.33 -19.61
C ARG A 70 17.00 -21.86 -19.25
N VAL A 71 17.26 -20.56 -19.24
CA VAL A 71 18.61 -20.04 -19.00
C VAL A 71 18.99 -20.11 -17.52
N THR A 72 18.03 -19.89 -16.61
CA THR A 72 18.27 -19.97 -15.15
C THR A 72 18.28 -21.39 -14.60
N GLY A 73 17.79 -22.37 -15.38
CA GLY A 73 17.61 -23.75 -14.94
C GLY A 73 16.63 -23.88 -13.76
N ALA A 74 15.69 -22.94 -13.63
CA ALA A 74 14.63 -22.95 -12.63
C ALA A 74 13.26 -23.02 -13.32
N ASP A 75 12.25 -23.56 -12.64
CA ASP A 75 10.88 -23.65 -13.14
C ASP A 75 10.06 -22.36 -12.91
N ILE A 76 10.69 -21.33 -12.36
CA ILE A 76 10.14 -19.99 -12.15
C ILE A 76 10.83 -18.92 -12.98
N SER A 77 10.11 -17.83 -13.25
CA SER A 77 10.57 -16.74 -14.11
C SER A 77 10.28 -15.36 -13.57
N HIS A 78 9.51 -15.25 -12.49
CA HIS A 78 9.07 -13.97 -11.94
C HIS A 78 9.15 -13.96 -10.42
N ALA A 79 9.37 -12.77 -9.86
CA ALA A 79 9.44 -12.53 -8.42
C ALA A 79 8.65 -11.28 -8.04
N MET A 80 7.96 -11.38 -6.91
CA MET A 80 7.13 -10.33 -6.33
C MET A 80 7.33 -10.33 -4.82
N ILE A 81 7.01 -9.22 -4.16
CA ILE A 81 7.06 -9.13 -2.70
C ILE A 81 5.70 -8.74 -2.12
N CYS A 82 5.27 -9.43 -1.07
CA CYS A 82 4.05 -9.14 -0.34
C CYS A 82 4.21 -7.89 0.53
N VAL A 83 3.39 -6.87 0.28
CA VAL A 83 3.43 -5.55 0.95
C VAL A 83 2.13 -5.19 1.66
N GLY A 84 1.17 -6.11 1.63
CA GLY A 84 -0.13 -6.04 2.27
C GLY A 84 -0.88 -7.35 2.07
N LYS A 85 -1.99 -7.54 2.78
CA LYS A 85 -2.89 -8.66 2.53
C LYS A 85 -3.27 -8.71 1.05
N SER A 86 -2.94 -9.82 0.40
CA SER A 86 -3.23 -10.07 -1.02
C SER A 86 -2.65 -9.00 -1.95
N SER A 87 -1.69 -8.20 -1.49
CA SER A 87 -1.09 -7.11 -2.23
C SER A 87 0.39 -7.37 -2.38
N VAL A 88 0.82 -7.58 -3.61
CA VAL A 88 2.22 -7.78 -3.96
C VAL A 88 2.70 -6.63 -4.82
N ILE A 89 3.99 -6.31 -4.76
CA ILE A 89 4.65 -5.39 -5.70
C ILE A 89 5.65 -6.18 -6.53
N ASP A 90 5.67 -5.90 -7.82
CA ASP A 90 6.58 -6.49 -8.77
C ASP A 90 7.10 -5.47 -9.77
N SER A 91 7.97 -5.92 -10.69
CA SER A 91 8.42 -5.12 -11.83
C SER A 91 8.23 -5.93 -13.10
N THR A 92 7.36 -5.46 -13.99
CA THR A 92 7.09 -6.05 -15.32
C THR A 92 7.19 -4.95 -16.38
N GLY A 93 6.85 -5.25 -17.65
CA GLY A 93 6.84 -4.26 -18.74
C GLY A 93 6.05 -2.97 -18.44
N ASP A 94 5.07 -3.01 -17.53
CA ASP A 94 4.30 -1.84 -17.09
C ASP A 94 5.08 -0.92 -16.12
N GLY A 95 6.28 -1.33 -15.71
CA GLY A 95 7.06 -0.74 -14.63
C GLY A 95 6.87 -1.47 -13.29
N VAL A 96 7.38 -0.89 -12.23
CA VAL A 96 7.13 -1.36 -10.86
C VAL A 96 5.70 -1.00 -10.47
N HIS A 97 4.88 -1.96 -10.04
CA HIS A 97 3.48 -1.74 -9.67
C HIS A 97 3.01 -2.70 -8.59
N ALA A 98 1.94 -2.31 -7.89
CA ALA A 98 1.21 -3.21 -7.01
C ALA A 98 0.20 -4.06 -7.79
N ARG A 99 -0.04 -5.28 -7.33
CA ARG A 99 -0.98 -6.25 -7.90
C ARG A 99 -1.80 -6.92 -6.80
N ASN A 100 -2.97 -7.42 -7.16
CA ASN A 100 -3.76 -8.27 -6.30
C ASN A 100 -3.34 -9.74 -6.51
N LEU A 101 -2.76 -10.34 -5.47
CA LEU A 101 -2.31 -11.73 -5.47
C LEU A 101 -3.46 -12.72 -5.61
N GLU A 102 -4.63 -12.39 -5.07
CA GLU A 102 -5.86 -13.18 -5.22
C GLU A 102 -6.47 -13.06 -6.62
N ARG A 103 -5.85 -12.32 -7.55
CA ARG A 103 -6.26 -12.33 -8.95
C ARG A 103 -5.26 -13.05 -9.84
N LEU A 104 -4.16 -13.53 -9.25
CA LEU A 104 -3.12 -14.21 -9.98
C LEU A 104 -3.47 -15.69 -10.13
N ILE A 105 -3.94 -16.05 -11.33
CA ILE A 105 -4.19 -17.43 -11.73
C ILE A 105 -2.89 -18.01 -12.32
N LEU A 106 -2.44 -19.14 -11.76
CA LEU A 106 -1.37 -19.95 -12.31
C LEU A 106 -1.99 -20.94 -13.28
N GLU A 107 -1.72 -20.75 -14.57
CA GLU A 107 -2.19 -21.66 -15.61
C GLU A 107 -1.63 -23.09 -15.40
N PRO A 108 -2.31 -24.12 -15.93
CA PRO A 108 -1.85 -25.50 -15.85
C PRO A 108 -0.38 -25.65 -16.25
N GLY A 109 0.40 -26.34 -15.41
CA GLY A 109 1.85 -26.51 -15.60
C GLY A 109 2.73 -25.32 -15.18
N CYS A 110 2.15 -24.20 -14.71
CA CYS A 110 2.91 -23.10 -14.13
C CYS A 110 3.22 -23.36 -12.65
N ALA A 111 4.48 -23.14 -12.25
CA ALA A 111 4.93 -23.19 -10.88
C ALA A 111 4.60 -21.90 -10.09
N GLY A 112 4.45 -22.06 -8.78
CA GLY A 112 4.22 -20.98 -7.83
C GLY A 112 4.79 -21.34 -6.46
N TYR A 113 5.53 -20.42 -5.86
CA TYR A 113 6.17 -20.60 -4.56
C TYR A 113 6.01 -19.35 -3.71
N VAL A 114 6.01 -19.54 -2.40
CA VAL A 114 6.13 -18.46 -1.42
C VAL A 114 7.33 -18.73 -0.56
N LEU A 115 8.24 -17.76 -0.48
CA LEU A 115 9.47 -17.85 0.29
C LEU A 115 9.44 -16.80 1.41
N ARG A 116 9.86 -17.20 2.61
CA ARG A 116 9.97 -16.33 3.78
C ARG A 116 11.42 -16.26 4.26
N PRO A 117 11.91 -15.11 4.76
CA PRO A 117 13.20 -15.03 5.43
C PRO A 117 13.33 -16.10 6.53
N LEU A 118 14.37 -16.91 6.43
CA LEU A 118 14.67 -17.96 7.40
C LEU A 118 14.89 -17.36 8.80
N LYS A 119 15.57 -16.21 8.85
CA LYS A 119 15.65 -15.37 10.05
C LYS A 119 14.53 -14.33 9.99
N PRO A 120 13.61 -14.29 10.98
CA PRO A 120 12.55 -13.29 11.00
C PRO A 120 13.12 -11.87 10.95
N LEU A 121 12.50 -11.02 10.13
CA LEU A 121 12.86 -9.60 10.04
C LEU A 121 12.45 -8.87 11.32
N THR A 122 13.25 -7.90 11.75
CA THR A 122 12.76 -6.92 12.72
C THR A 122 11.68 -6.04 12.10
N THR A 123 10.86 -5.37 12.92
CA THR A 123 9.85 -4.42 12.45
C THR A 123 10.47 -3.33 11.57
N GLU A 124 11.63 -2.79 11.97
CA GLU A 124 12.35 -1.78 11.19
C GLU A 124 12.85 -2.31 9.84
N GLN A 125 13.36 -3.55 9.80
CA GLN A 125 13.78 -4.17 8.55
C GLN A 125 12.59 -4.38 7.63
N LEU A 126 11.48 -4.93 8.13
CA LEU A 126 10.26 -5.13 7.35
C LEU A 126 9.72 -3.80 6.81
N HIS A 127 9.70 -2.75 7.64
CA HIS A 127 9.30 -1.41 7.21
C HIS A 127 10.25 -0.86 6.14
N SER A 128 11.56 -1.03 6.27
CA SER A 128 12.54 -0.62 5.27
C SER A 128 12.32 -1.33 3.92
N VAL A 129 12.13 -2.65 3.95
CA VAL A 129 11.84 -3.48 2.76
C VAL A 129 10.57 -3.00 2.06
N ILE A 130 9.45 -2.95 2.78
CA ILE A 130 8.13 -2.57 2.24
C ILE A 130 8.17 -1.15 1.70
N SER A 131 8.84 -0.25 2.41
CA SER A 131 8.90 1.12 1.98
C SER A 131 9.72 1.21 0.69
N PHE A 132 10.90 0.59 0.59
CA PHE A 132 11.71 0.60 -0.64
C PHE A 132 10.91 0.24 -1.89
N VAL A 133 10.19 -0.87 -1.86
CA VAL A 133 9.41 -1.30 -3.03
C VAL A 133 8.24 -0.36 -3.33
N ARG A 134 7.64 0.27 -2.31
CA ARG A 134 6.65 1.33 -2.52
C ARG A 134 7.26 2.58 -3.13
N ALA A 135 8.47 3.00 -2.74
CA ALA A 135 9.18 4.11 -3.41
C ALA A 135 9.46 3.84 -4.88
N ALA A 136 9.70 2.58 -5.22
CA ALA A 136 10.07 2.20 -6.57
C ALA A 136 8.89 2.21 -7.55
N VAL A 137 7.64 2.29 -7.08
CA VAL A 137 6.47 2.20 -7.97
C VAL A 137 6.48 3.30 -9.04
N GLY A 138 6.18 2.89 -10.27
CA GLY A 138 6.30 3.70 -11.47
C GLY A 138 7.63 3.54 -12.21
N THR A 139 8.70 3.11 -11.53
CA THR A 139 10.04 2.92 -12.14
C THR A 139 9.95 2.00 -13.35
N ARG A 140 10.54 2.42 -14.48
CA ARG A 140 10.46 1.65 -15.72
C ARG A 140 11.16 0.31 -15.60
N TYR A 141 10.64 -0.66 -16.35
CA TYR A 141 11.25 -1.96 -16.52
C TYR A 141 12.55 -1.89 -17.32
N SER A 142 13.50 -2.76 -16.97
CA SER A 142 14.72 -2.96 -17.73
C SER A 142 14.71 -4.33 -18.41
N MET A 143 14.29 -4.39 -19.68
CA MET A 143 14.39 -5.62 -20.48
C MET A 143 15.84 -6.08 -20.63
N THR A 144 16.75 -5.13 -20.87
CA THR A 144 18.19 -5.41 -21.00
C THR A 144 18.77 -5.89 -19.67
N GLY A 145 18.35 -5.28 -18.55
CA GLY A 145 18.74 -5.72 -17.20
C GLY A 145 18.21 -7.12 -16.89
N ALA A 146 16.95 -7.41 -17.19
CA ALA A 146 16.33 -8.72 -16.95
C ALA A 146 16.96 -9.83 -17.80
N ALA A 147 17.28 -9.57 -19.07
CA ALA A 147 17.98 -10.53 -19.92
C ALA A 147 19.43 -10.73 -19.47
N LYS A 148 20.09 -9.64 -19.06
CA LYS A 148 21.50 -9.66 -18.60
C LYS A 148 21.66 -10.12 -17.16
N SER A 149 20.65 -10.11 -16.31
CA SER A 149 20.79 -10.66 -14.95
C SER A 149 21.11 -12.16 -14.98
N VAL A 150 20.83 -12.82 -16.11
CA VAL A 150 21.20 -14.19 -16.38
C VAL A 150 22.63 -14.33 -16.94
N LEU A 151 23.31 -13.23 -17.26
CA LEU A 151 24.67 -13.15 -17.81
C LEU A 151 25.51 -12.17 -16.96
N ALA A 152 26.46 -12.66 -16.16
CA ALA A 152 27.22 -11.82 -15.23
C ALA A 152 27.88 -10.58 -15.90
N GLY A 153 27.61 -9.37 -15.38
CA GLY A 153 28.44 -8.15 -15.55
C GLY A 153 27.77 -6.88 -16.13
N PHE A 154 27.87 -5.76 -15.37
CA PHE A 154 27.69 -4.31 -15.73
C PHE A 154 26.29 -3.88 -16.27
N VAL A 155 25.71 -2.67 -16.14
CA VAL A 155 25.93 -1.35 -15.51
C VAL A 155 24.69 -1.08 -14.63
N VAL A 156 24.86 -0.51 -13.43
CA VAL A 156 23.77 -0.25 -12.49
C VAL A 156 22.91 0.93 -12.98
N GLY A 157 21.78 0.63 -13.64
CA GLY A 157 20.75 1.63 -13.96
C GLY A 157 19.70 1.74 -12.85
N ARG A 158 18.92 2.84 -12.82
CA ARG A 158 17.80 3.02 -11.86
C ARG A 158 16.55 2.19 -12.18
N ARG A 159 16.45 1.67 -13.41
CA ARG A 159 15.34 0.83 -13.88
C ARG A 159 15.36 -0.54 -13.20
N GLN A 160 14.17 -1.10 -13.02
CA GLN A 160 13.97 -2.32 -12.24
C GLN A 160 13.61 -3.52 -13.10
N TYR A 161 13.80 -4.70 -12.54
CA TYR A 161 13.18 -5.94 -13.00
C TYR A 161 12.88 -6.80 -11.77
N CYS A 162 12.07 -7.84 -11.94
CA CYS A 162 11.37 -8.51 -10.85
C CYS A 162 12.27 -8.98 -9.69
N SER A 163 13.30 -9.76 -9.98
CA SER A 163 14.23 -10.29 -8.97
C SER A 163 15.11 -9.22 -8.33
N ARG A 164 15.62 -8.26 -9.12
CA ARG A 164 16.42 -7.14 -8.62
C ARG A 164 15.64 -6.27 -7.65
N LEU A 165 14.37 -5.96 -7.97
CA LEU A 165 13.52 -5.18 -7.08
C LEU A 165 13.41 -5.83 -5.70
N VAL A 166 13.15 -7.14 -5.67
CA VAL A 166 13.06 -7.93 -4.42
C VAL A 166 14.42 -7.95 -3.69
N ALA A 167 15.50 -8.28 -4.39
CA ALA A 167 16.83 -8.39 -3.79
C ALA A 167 17.33 -7.05 -3.22
N GLN A 168 17.14 -5.94 -3.94
CA GLN A 168 17.51 -4.60 -3.47
C GLN A 168 16.70 -4.16 -2.25
N ALA A 169 15.41 -4.52 -2.18
CA ALA A 169 14.55 -4.20 -1.04
C ALA A 169 15.12 -4.77 0.25
N TYR A 170 15.47 -6.05 0.21
CA TYR A 170 16.07 -6.77 1.33
C TYR A 170 17.50 -6.30 1.63
N HIS A 171 18.32 -6.09 0.60
CA HIS A 171 19.69 -5.62 0.77
C HIS A 171 19.74 -4.26 1.48
N ARG A 172 18.84 -3.33 1.15
CA ARG A 172 18.72 -2.02 1.83
C ARG A 172 18.28 -2.13 3.29
N ALA A 173 17.62 -3.21 3.68
CA ALA A 173 17.30 -3.52 5.06
C ALA A 173 18.42 -4.31 5.78
N GLY A 174 19.59 -4.46 5.15
CA GLY A 174 20.72 -5.22 5.69
C GLY A 174 20.56 -6.74 5.60
N VAL A 175 19.67 -7.23 4.74
CA VAL A 175 19.40 -8.66 4.54
C VAL A 175 19.81 -9.08 3.14
N ASN A 176 20.87 -9.88 3.04
CA ASN A 176 21.36 -10.38 1.75
C ASN A 176 20.65 -11.70 1.41
N LEU A 177 19.74 -11.65 0.42
CA LEU A 177 19.05 -12.86 -0.08
C LEU A 177 19.84 -13.58 -1.18
N VAL A 178 20.65 -12.84 -1.93
CA VAL A 178 21.45 -13.32 -3.06
C VAL A 178 22.84 -12.66 -2.99
N PRO A 179 23.86 -13.20 -3.67
CA PRO A 179 25.21 -12.64 -3.65
C PRO A 179 25.29 -11.21 -4.20
N ASP A 180 24.53 -10.91 -5.26
CA ASP A 180 24.47 -9.60 -5.90
C ASP A 180 23.00 -9.15 -6.05
N ALA A 181 22.62 -8.12 -5.30
CA ALA A 181 21.27 -7.59 -5.32
C ALA A 181 20.93 -6.78 -6.59
N ASP A 182 21.95 -6.32 -7.33
CA ASP A 182 21.79 -5.59 -8.58
C ASP A 182 21.71 -6.50 -9.80
N PHE A 183 22.26 -7.71 -9.71
CA PHE A 183 22.32 -8.69 -10.79
C PHE A 183 21.94 -10.08 -10.30
N CYS A 184 20.63 -10.32 -10.09
CA CYS A 184 20.11 -11.63 -9.76
C CYS A 184 18.93 -12.05 -10.63
N HIS A 185 18.65 -13.34 -10.72
CA HIS A 185 17.46 -13.90 -11.36
C HIS A 185 16.56 -14.61 -10.33
N PRO A 186 15.26 -14.81 -10.61
CA PRO A 186 14.37 -15.35 -9.58
C PRO A 186 14.73 -16.79 -9.17
N GLY A 187 15.38 -17.58 -10.05
CA GLY A 187 15.95 -18.88 -9.68
C GLY A 187 17.00 -18.85 -8.56
N GLU A 188 17.73 -17.74 -8.37
CA GLU A 188 18.64 -17.57 -7.23
C GLU A 188 17.89 -17.31 -5.93
N LEU A 189 16.76 -16.59 -5.99
CA LEU A 189 15.87 -16.43 -4.83
C LEU A 189 15.31 -17.79 -4.40
N LEU A 190 14.85 -18.61 -5.35
CA LEU A 190 14.35 -19.96 -5.07
C LEU A 190 15.39 -20.86 -4.39
N LYS A 191 16.67 -20.72 -4.76
CA LYS A 191 17.79 -21.51 -4.20
C LYS A 191 18.46 -20.84 -2.99
N SER A 192 17.96 -19.70 -2.53
CA SER A 192 18.59 -18.92 -1.46
C SER A 192 18.53 -19.66 -0.13
N VAL A 193 19.69 -19.83 0.51
CA VAL A 193 19.79 -20.38 1.88
C VAL A 193 19.27 -19.43 2.96
N ALA A 194 19.01 -18.16 2.61
CA ALA A 194 18.43 -17.17 3.51
C ALA A 194 16.89 -17.23 3.54
N LEU A 195 16.29 -18.07 2.70
CA LEU A 195 14.85 -18.20 2.53
C LEU A 195 14.41 -19.64 2.83
N VAL A 196 13.17 -19.76 3.30
CA VAL A 196 12.48 -21.04 3.49
C VAL A 196 11.16 -21.00 2.72
N GLU A 197 10.83 -22.10 2.04
CA GLU A 197 9.55 -22.25 1.35
C GLU A 197 8.41 -22.44 2.34
N ILE A 198 7.30 -21.72 2.11
CA ILE A 198 6.05 -21.88 2.85
C ILE A 198 5.20 -22.93 2.14
N PRO A 199 4.89 -24.07 2.77
CA PRO A 199 4.15 -25.16 2.13
C PRO A 199 2.66 -24.84 1.98
N ASN A 200 2.00 -25.54 1.06
CA ASN A 200 0.54 -25.54 0.86
C ASN A 200 -0.07 -24.17 0.51
N VAL A 201 0.73 -23.28 -0.09
CA VAL A 201 0.31 -21.93 -0.49
C VAL A 201 -0.50 -21.88 -1.77
N LEU A 202 -0.71 -23.03 -2.44
CA LEU A 202 -1.49 -23.13 -3.66
C LEU A 202 -2.70 -24.02 -3.44
N ARG A 203 -3.82 -23.63 -4.04
CA ARG A 203 -5.03 -24.45 -4.16
C ARG A 203 -5.51 -24.47 -5.60
N ASP A 204 -6.17 -25.55 -6.00
CA ASP A 204 -6.84 -25.63 -7.30
C ASP A 204 -8.09 -24.75 -7.32
N LEU A 205 -8.38 -24.16 -8.48
CA LEU A 205 -9.66 -23.55 -8.77
C LEU A 205 -10.63 -24.59 -9.31
N SER A 206 -11.89 -24.54 -8.84
CA SER A 206 -12.98 -25.20 -9.55
C SER A 206 -13.32 -24.45 -10.84
N ALA A 207 -13.92 -25.14 -11.82
CA ALA A 207 -14.31 -24.52 -13.10
C ALA A 207 -15.27 -23.32 -12.93
N ALA A 208 -16.15 -23.38 -11.93
CA ALA A 208 -17.07 -22.28 -11.60
C ALA A 208 -16.32 -21.07 -11.02
N GLU A 209 -15.37 -21.30 -10.09
CA GLU A 209 -14.53 -20.22 -9.56
C GLU A 209 -13.65 -19.62 -10.67
N GLU A 210 -13.06 -20.44 -11.54
CA GLU A 210 -12.23 -19.94 -12.64
C GLU A 210 -13.01 -19.01 -13.57
N ALA A 211 -14.21 -19.42 -13.99
CA ALA A 211 -15.06 -18.61 -14.86
C ALA A 211 -15.40 -17.26 -14.23
N ASP A 212 -15.82 -17.25 -12.96
CA ASP A 212 -16.11 -16.03 -12.19
C ASP A 212 -14.87 -15.14 -12.06
N TRP A 213 -13.71 -15.72 -11.76
CA TRP A 213 -12.46 -14.98 -11.57
C TRP A 213 -11.99 -14.30 -12.85
N ARG A 214 -12.07 -15.00 -14.00
CA ARG A 214 -11.64 -14.46 -15.29
C ARG A 214 -12.57 -13.36 -15.81
N ASP A 215 -13.88 -13.43 -15.51
CA ASP A 215 -14.85 -12.41 -15.89
C ASP A 215 -14.81 -11.19 -14.96
N SER A 216 -14.37 -11.37 -13.70
CA SER A 216 -14.26 -10.28 -12.74
C SER A 216 -13.24 -9.22 -13.17
N ILE A 217 -13.53 -7.94 -12.93
CA ILE A 217 -12.67 -6.81 -13.34
C ILE A 217 -11.46 -6.65 -12.40
N ASP A 218 -10.25 -6.50 -12.96
CA ASP A 218 -9.06 -6.12 -12.17
C ASP A 218 -9.08 -4.64 -11.81
N HIS A 219 -9.54 -4.33 -10.60
CA HIS A 219 -9.64 -2.96 -10.10
C HIS A 219 -8.28 -2.30 -9.85
N VAL A 220 -7.20 -3.07 -9.74
CA VAL A 220 -5.84 -2.53 -9.58
C VAL A 220 -5.27 -2.02 -10.91
N GLN A 221 -5.80 -2.52 -12.03
CA GLN A 221 -5.41 -2.08 -13.37
C GLN A 221 -5.65 -0.57 -13.56
N ALA A 222 -6.79 -0.04 -13.12
CA ALA A 222 -7.11 1.38 -13.27
C ALA A 222 -6.08 2.29 -12.55
N MET A 223 -5.58 1.86 -11.39
CA MET A 223 -4.53 2.57 -10.67
C MET A 223 -3.19 2.55 -11.41
N ARG A 224 -2.82 1.39 -11.95
CA ARG A 224 -1.61 1.23 -12.76
C ARG A 224 -1.65 2.13 -13.99
N ASP A 225 -2.78 2.14 -14.69
CA ASP A 225 -2.99 2.95 -15.89
C ASP A 225 -2.93 4.45 -15.58
N SER A 226 -3.59 4.87 -14.50
CA SER A 226 -3.54 6.25 -14.01
C SER A 226 -2.12 6.68 -13.64
N THR A 227 -1.40 5.85 -12.87
CA THR A 227 -0.01 6.08 -12.47
C THR A 227 0.90 6.20 -13.70
N ASN A 228 0.76 5.29 -14.67
CA ASN A 228 1.55 5.30 -15.90
C ASN A 228 1.20 6.49 -16.80
N LEU A 229 -0.06 6.94 -16.84
CA LEU A 229 -0.44 8.16 -17.55
C LEU A 229 0.19 9.41 -16.91
N LEU A 230 0.14 9.54 -15.58
CA LEU A 230 0.81 10.62 -14.86
C LEU A 230 2.33 10.64 -15.14
N LEU A 231 2.98 9.49 -15.02
CA LEU A 231 4.42 9.37 -15.26
C LEU A 231 4.81 9.64 -16.70
N ARG A 232 3.96 9.28 -17.68
CA ARG A 232 4.19 9.64 -19.08
C ARG A 232 4.21 11.15 -19.28
N GLU A 233 3.28 11.89 -18.67
CA GLU A 233 3.28 13.36 -18.73
C GLU A 233 4.46 13.98 -18.00
N ALA A 234 4.86 13.43 -16.85
CA ALA A 234 6.04 13.89 -16.12
C ALA A 234 7.33 13.66 -16.93
N ARG A 235 7.46 12.51 -17.59
CA ARG A 235 8.64 12.16 -18.41
C ARG A 235 8.83 13.02 -19.66
N LYS A 236 7.81 13.77 -20.08
CA LYS A 236 7.96 14.80 -21.12
C LYS A 236 8.74 16.02 -20.62
N LEU A 237 8.73 16.27 -19.31
CA LEU A 237 9.50 17.34 -18.68
C LEU A 237 10.95 16.91 -18.43
N SER A 238 11.15 15.68 -17.95
CA SER A 238 12.48 15.09 -17.80
C SER A 238 12.45 13.58 -18.01
N SER A 239 13.34 13.08 -18.87
CA SER A 239 13.49 11.65 -19.14
C SER A 239 14.00 10.84 -17.95
N ASP A 240 14.56 11.50 -16.93
CA ASP A 240 15.17 10.89 -15.76
C ASP A 240 14.16 10.56 -14.66
N ILE A 241 12.91 11.02 -14.81
CA ILE A 241 11.80 10.68 -13.90
C ILE A 241 11.45 9.20 -14.08
N GLU A 242 11.81 8.39 -13.08
CA GLU A 242 11.51 6.96 -13.07
C GLU A 242 10.27 6.66 -12.22
N SER A 243 10.20 7.17 -10.99
CA SER A 243 9.12 6.91 -10.02
C SER A 243 8.25 8.15 -9.75
N LEU A 244 7.17 8.00 -8.99
CA LEU A 244 6.40 9.15 -8.51
C LEU A 244 7.24 10.09 -7.62
N ASN A 245 8.21 9.56 -6.87
CA ASN A 245 9.07 10.38 -6.00
C ASN A 245 9.96 11.31 -6.80
N ASP A 246 10.31 10.92 -8.03
CA ASP A 246 11.12 11.77 -8.90
C ASP A 246 10.30 12.97 -9.39
N ILE A 247 8.97 12.88 -9.44
CA ILE A 247 8.09 14.04 -9.70
C ILE A 247 8.19 15.05 -8.55
N ASP A 248 8.15 14.56 -7.30
CA ASP A 248 8.24 15.42 -6.13
C ASP A 248 9.61 16.11 -6.05
N ALA A 249 10.69 15.36 -6.23
CA ALA A 249 12.05 15.92 -6.30
C ALA A 249 12.19 16.94 -7.44
N TYR A 250 11.66 16.63 -8.62
CA TYR A 250 11.67 17.54 -9.75
C TYR A 250 10.92 18.85 -9.46
N LEU A 251 9.75 18.81 -8.82
CA LEU A 251 8.95 20.00 -8.51
C LEU A 251 9.56 20.90 -7.43
N VAL A 252 10.41 20.34 -6.56
CA VAL A 252 11.21 21.14 -5.61
C VAL A 252 12.12 22.10 -6.39
N GLU A 253 12.77 21.60 -7.44
CA GLU A 253 13.75 22.34 -8.24
C GLU A 253 13.11 23.14 -9.40
N HIS A 254 11.96 22.70 -9.92
CA HIS A 254 11.31 23.22 -11.13
C HIS A 254 9.88 23.69 -10.86
N GLN A 255 9.72 24.88 -10.28
CA GLN A 255 8.40 25.44 -9.96
C GLN A 255 7.52 25.66 -11.20
N GLU A 256 8.12 25.97 -12.35
CA GLU A 256 7.44 26.20 -13.62
C GLU A 256 6.64 24.97 -14.11
N ALA A 257 7.02 23.77 -13.65
CA ALA A 257 6.34 22.54 -14.00
C ALA A 257 5.06 22.26 -13.21
N ASP A 258 4.77 23.03 -12.15
CA ASP A 258 3.63 22.80 -11.24
C ASP A 258 2.30 22.77 -12.00
N VAL A 259 2.08 23.73 -12.91
CA VAL A 259 0.83 23.80 -13.70
C VAL A 259 0.65 22.57 -14.58
N HIS A 260 1.71 22.12 -15.26
CA HIS A 260 1.68 20.93 -16.11
C HIS A 260 1.40 19.66 -15.31
N LEU A 261 2.09 19.48 -14.18
CA LEU A 261 1.95 18.29 -13.34
C LEU A 261 0.63 18.26 -12.56
N VAL A 262 0.06 19.41 -12.20
CA VAL A 262 -1.32 19.51 -11.68
C VAL A 262 -2.32 19.08 -12.75
N GLN A 263 -2.13 19.48 -14.01
CA GLN A 263 -3.00 19.04 -15.09
C GLN A 263 -2.85 17.54 -15.33
N ALA A 264 -1.63 17.00 -15.28
CA ALA A 264 -1.36 15.58 -15.41
C ALA A 264 -2.03 14.76 -14.28
N LEU A 265 -2.04 15.23 -13.03
CA LEU A 265 -2.78 14.59 -11.94
C LEU A 265 -4.28 14.48 -12.22
N ARG A 266 -4.86 15.51 -12.83
CA ARG A 266 -6.30 15.56 -13.14
C ARG A 266 -6.64 14.67 -14.32
N THR A 267 -5.92 14.80 -15.44
CA THR A 267 -6.20 14.03 -16.66
C THR A 267 -5.92 12.54 -16.48
N SER A 268 -4.98 12.18 -15.62
CA SER A 268 -4.76 10.78 -15.24
C SER A 268 -5.82 10.21 -14.29
N ARG A 269 -6.73 11.03 -13.76
CA ARG A 269 -7.68 10.67 -12.68
C ARG A 269 -7.01 10.20 -11.38
N TYR A 270 -5.70 10.43 -11.19
CA TYR A 270 -4.96 9.95 -10.01
C TYR A 270 -5.63 10.39 -8.69
N LEU A 271 -6.22 11.59 -8.67
CA LEU A 271 -6.86 12.16 -7.50
C LEU A 271 -8.27 11.61 -7.21
N ASP A 272 -8.87 10.85 -8.15
CA ASP A 272 -10.29 10.47 -8.10
C ASP A 272 -10.55 8.96 -8.04
N LEU A 273 -9.54 8.11 -8.32
CA LEU A 273 -9.72 6.65 -8.34
C LEU A 273 -10.21 6.06 -7.01
N TRP A 274 -9.98 6.73 -5.89
CA TRP A 274 -10.49 6.29 -4.58
C TRP A 274 -12.03 6.25 -4.53
N ARG A 275 -12.73 7.04 -5.37
CA ARG A 275 -14.19 7.06 -5.43
C ARG A 275 -14.73 5.75 -5.96
N ASP A 276 -14.15 5.28 -7.07
CA ASP A 276 -14.52 4.03 -7.72
C ASP A 276 -14.37 2.86 -6.72
N GLU A 277 -13.31 2.91 -5.91
CA GLU A 277 -13.03 1.92 -4.86
C GLU A 277 -14.05 2.00 -3.71
N LEU A 278 -14.38 3.21 -3.25
CA LEU A 278 -15.36 3.40 -2.18
C LEU A 278 -16.78 2.97 -2.59
N GLU A 279 -17.18 3.27 -3.82
CA GLU A 279 -18.50 2.89 -4.35
C GLU A 279 -18.65 1.37 -4.42
N ARG A 280 -17.64 0.68 -4.95
CA ARG A 280 -17.64 -0.79 -5.10
C ARG A 280 -17.58 -1.50 -3.76
N ASN A 281 -16.76 -1.00 -2.84
CA ASN A 281 -16.51 -1.63 -1.55
C ASN A 281 -17.18 -0.90 -0.40
N ALA A 282 -18.34 -0.26 -0.63
CA ALA A 282 -19.06 0.54 0.35
C ALA A 282 -19.32 -0.20 1.68
N TRP A 283 -19.53 -1.52 1.61
CA TRP A 283 -19.69 -2.39 2.78
C TRP A 283 -18.51 -2.35 3.75
N GLN A 284 -17.31 -2.02 3.27
CA GLN A 284 -16.11 -1.92 4.10
C GLN A 284 -16.02 -0.61 4.89
N TYR A 285 -16.79 0.41 4.49
CA TYR A 285 -16.73 1.76 5.04
C TYR A 285 -17.92 2.09 5.95
N HIS A 286 -19.03 1.39 5.77
CA HIS A 286 -20.30 1.65 6.46
C HIS A 286 -20.80 0.41 7.19
N LEU A 287 -20.98 0.50 8.51
CA LEU A 287 -21.40 -0.63 9.34
C LEU A 287 -22.74 -1.23 8.91
N ALA A 288 -23.75 -0.39 8.62
CA ALA A 288 -25.06 -0.88 8.16
C ALA A 288 -24.93 -1.68 6.85
N VAL A 289 -24.14 -1.17 5.90
CA VAL A 289 -23.88 -1.87 4.64
C VAL A 289 -23.08 -3.15 4.89
N MET A 290 -22.11 -3.15 5.82
CA MET A 290 -21.37 -4.35 6.23
C MET A 290 -22.29 -5.43 6.81
N GLU A 291 -23.29 -5.06 7.60
CA GLU A 291 -24.25 -5.99 8.20
C GLU A 291 -25.05 -6.71 7.12
N GLU A 292 -25.53 -5.98 6.12
CA GLU A 292 -26.39 -6.50 5.04
C GLU A 292 -25.62 -7.14 3.88
N TYR A 293 -24.33 -6.85 3.72
CA TYR A 293 -23.54 -7.33 2.58
C TYR A 293 -23.53 -8.87 2.48
N GLU A 294 -23.75 -9.42 1.29
CA GLU A 294 -23.87 -10.86 1.05
C GLU A 294 -22.50 -11.58 1.11
N ARG A 295 -21.85 -11.59 2.28
CA ARG A 295 -20.61 -12.33 2.57
C ARG A 295 -20.82 -13.16 3.84
N SER A 296 -20.21 -14.34 3.92
CA SER A 296 -20.29 -15.17 5.12
C SER A 296 -19.82 -14.42 6.38
N ALA A 297 -20.40 -14.75 7.53
CA ALA A 297 -20.03 -14.13 8.80
C ALA A 297 -18.54 -14.32 9.10
N GLU A 298 -18.01 -15.51 8.85
CA GLU A 298 -16.59 -15.84 8.96
C GLU A 298 -15.74 -14.99 8.00
N GLY A 299 -16.22 -14.76 6.78
CA GLY A 299 -15.54 -13.93 5.79
C GLY A 299 -15.50 -12.46 6.17
N LYS A 300 -16.55 -11.93 6.82
CA LYS A 300 -16.58 -10.56 7.39
C LYS A 300 -15.69 -10.45 8.62
N LYS A 301 -15.79 -11.41 9.54
CA LYS A 301 -14.95 -11.49 10.75
C LYS A 301 -13.47 -11.44 10.38
N ARG A 302 -13.07 -12.30 9.45
CA ARG A 302 -11.67 -12.39 8.99
C ARG A 302 -11.19 -11.08 8.38
N TYR A 303 -11.98 -10.46 7.50
CA TYR A 303 -11.65 -9.13 6.96
C TYR A 303 -11.41 -8.09 8.07
N CYS A 304 -12.28 -8.07 9.08
CA CYS A 304 -12.17 -7.11 10.17
C CYS A 304 -10.91 -7.36 11.01
N GLU A 305 -10.67 -8.60 11.43
CA GLU A 305 -9.49 -8.99 12.21
C GLU A 305 -8.19 -8.68 11.46
N GLU A 306 -8.11 -9.01 10.17
CA GLU A 306 -6.95 -8.73 9.32
C GLU A 306 -6.70 -7.24 9.13
N LEU A 307 -7.77 -6.45 8.96
CA LEU A 307 -7.66 -5.00 8.83
C LEU A 307 -7.08 -4.39 10.12
N LEU A 308 -7.58 -4.79 11.29
CA LEU A 308 -7.09 -4.31 12.59
C LEU A 308 -5.68 -4.80 12.90
N ALA A 309 -5.33 -6.04 12.54
CA ALA A 309 -3.97 -6.56 12.67
C ALA A 309 -3.00 -5.78 11.78
N SER A 310 -3.40 -5.45 10.55
CA SER A 310 -2.60 -4.63 9.63
C SER A 310 -2.33 -3.23 10.19
N GLU A 311 -3.31 -2.62 10.86
CA GLU A 311 -3.17 -1.31 11.50
C GLU A 311 -2.12 -1.33 12.63
N LYS A 312 -2.00 -2.45 13.34
CA LYS A 312 -1.02 -2.61 14.44
C LYS A 312 0.41 -2.83 13.93
N LEU A 313 0.59 -3.41 12.75
CA LEU A 313 1.89 -3.87 12.24
C LEU A 313 2.74 -2.77 11.58
N GLY A 314 2.16 -1.63 11.21
CA GLY A 314 2.92 -0.57 10.57
C GLY A 314 2.22 0.77 10.57
N GLN A 315 3.01 1.81 10.30
CA GLN A 315 2.49 3.17 10.17
C GLN A 315 1.46 3.23 9.05
N ASN A 316 0.33 3.87 9.34
CA ASN A 316 -0.70 4.12 8.36
C ASN A 316 -0.11 4.97 7.24
N ARG A 317 0.14 4.36 6.09
CA ARG A 317 0.82 5.02 4.97
C ARG A 317 0.17 6.36 4.60
N PHE A 318 -1.16 6.46 4.62
CA PHE A 318 -1.82 7.70 4.21
C PHE A 318 -1.49 8.87 5.15
N VAL A 319 -1.28 8.57 6.44
CA VAL A 319 -0.81 9.54 7.45
C VAL A 319 0.62 9.97 7.13
N VAL A 320 1.50 9.01 6.84
CA VAL A 320 2.90 9.28 6.47
C VAL A 320 2.99 10.14 5.21
N ASN A 321 2.25 9.80 4.14
CA ASN A 321 2.22 10.58 2.90
C ASN A 321 1.72 12.00 3.18
N HIS A 322 0.64 12.13 3.95
CA HIS A 322 0.10 13.44 4.31
C HIS A 322 1.16 14.30 5.01
N ALA A 323 1.81 13.78 6.05
CA ALA A 323 2.87 14.49 6.77
C ALA A 323 4.05 14.88 5.88
N CYS A 324 4.43 14.00 4.95
CA CYS A 324 5.47 14.27 3.96
C CYS A 324 5.07 15.48 3.07
N TYR A 325 3.89 15.45 2.46
CA TYR A 325 3.45 16.54 1.60
C TYR A 325 3.17 17.83 2.36
N VAL A 326 2.72 17.77 3.62
CA VAL A 326 2.63 18.95 4.51
C VAL A 326 4.00 19.59 4.69
N THR A 327 5.03 18.78 4.91
CA THR A 327 6.42 19.25 5.05
C THR A 327 6.94 19.84 3.74
N LEU A 328 6.80 19.11 2.63
CA LEU A 328 7.25 19.55 1.30
C LEU A 328 6.56 20.85 0.89
N ASN A 329 5.25 20.95 1.04
CA ASN A 329 4.51 22.17 0.66
C ASN A 329 4.82 23.36 1.58
N ALA A 330 5.24 23.12 2.82
CA ALA A 330 5.67 24.19 3.71
C ALA A 330 7.03 24.79 3.28
N LEU A 331 7.94 23.94 2.79
CA LEU A 331 9.28 24.35 2.33
C LEU A 331 9.27 24.84 0.88
N HIS A 332 8.47 24.22 0.03
CA HIS A 332 8.36 24.47 -1.39
C HIS A 332 6.87 24.53 -1.78
N PRO A 333 6.18 25.67 -1.57
CA PRO A 333 4.76 25.76 -1.87
C PRO A 333 4.46 25.47 -3.35
N ARG A 334 3.64 24.45 -3.61
CA ARG A 334 3.19 24.03 -4.94
C ARG A 334 1.72 23.63 -4.89
N LYS A 335 0.98 23.93 -5.96
CA LYS A 335 -0.40 23.46 -6.08
C LYS A 335 -0.46 21.94 -6.19
N TYR A 336 0.53 21.31 -6.81
CA TYR A 336 0.67 19.85 -6.84
C TYR A 336 0.71 19.25 -5.42
N PHE A 337 1.59 19.77 -4.55
CA PHE A 337 1.71 19.27 -3.18
C PHE A 337 0.45 19.55 -2.36
N ALA A 338 -0.20 20.70 -2.53
CA ALA A 338 -1.49 20.98 -1.90
C ALA A 338 -2.57 19.95 -2.27
N LEU A 339 -2.68 19.58 -3.55
CA LEU A 339 -3.62 18.54 -3.99
C LEU A 339 -3.29 17.15 -3.42
N LYS A 340 -2.00 16.84 -3.26
CA LYS A 340 -1.55 15.60 -2.59
C LYS A 340 -1.90 15.60 -1.09
N ILE A 341 -1.75 16.73 -0.39
CA ILE A 341 -2.20 16.89 1.01
C ILE A 341 -3.69 16.58 1.10
N ASP A 342 -4.52 17.18 0.25
CA ASP A 342 -5.97 16.97 0.25
C ASP A 342 -6.33 15.50 -0.02
N LEU A 343 -5.69 14.89 -1.01
CA LEU A 343 -5.87 13.47 -1.32
C LEU A 343 -5.52 12.58 -0.11
N TYR A 344 -4.35 12.74 0.50
CA TYR A 344 -3.92 11.87 1.59
C TYR A 344 -4.67 12.13 2.90
N LYS A 345 -5.14 13.36 3.13
CA LYS A 345 -6.09 13.66 4.20
C LYS A 345 -7.38 12.88 4.01
N LEU A 346 -7.93 12.89 2.79
CA LEU A 346 -9.13 12.14 2.45
C LEU A 346 -8.95 10.63 2.59
N LEU A 347 -7.87 10.06 2.03
CA LEU A 347 -7.57 8.63 2.14
C LEU A 347 -7.39 8.19 3.60
N THR A 348 -6.77 9.02 4.43
CA THR A 348 -6.65 8.78 5.88
C THR A 348 -8.04 8.72 6.54
N GLN A 349 -8.94 9.64 6.20
CA GLN A 349 -10.32 9.62 6.71
C GLN A 349 -11.08 8.37 6.27
N GLN A 350 -10.96 7.97 5.00
CA GLN A 350 -11.62 6.77 4.50
C GLN A 350 -11.06 5.50 5.16
N HIS A 351 -9.76 5.43 5.37
CA HIS A 351 -9.14 4.33 6.12
C HIS A 351 -9.65 4.26 7.56
N ALA A 352 -9.67 5.38 8.29
CA ALA A 352 -10.21 5.42 9.64
C ALA A 352 -11.69 5.01 9.71
N ARG A 353 -12.50 5.34 8.70
CA ARG A 353 -13.88 4.86 8.59
C ARG A 353 -13.95 3.33 8.48
N ARG A 354 -13.05 2.71 7.69
CA ARG A 354 -12.97 1.25 7.60
C ARG A 354 -12.56 0.61 8.91
N ILE A 355 -11.54 1.16 9.58
CA ILE A 355 -11.11 0.70 10.92
C ILE A 355 -12.30 0.73 11.88
N LYS A 356 -13.01 1.86 11.92
CA LYS A 356 -14.19 2.02 12.79
C LYS A 356 -15.30 1.02 12.45
N ALA A 357 -15.65 0.87 11.18
CA ALA A 357 -16.69 -0.08 10.76
C ALA A 357 -16.33 -1.52 11.15
N ALA A 358 -15.08 -1.93 10.91
CA ALA A 358 -14.57 -3.25 11.26
C ALA A 358 -14.54 -3.50 12.77
N ALA A 359 -14.00 -2.55 13.55
CA ALA A 359 -13.95 -2.65 15.00
C ALA A 359 -15.35 -2.74 15.61
N THR A 360 -16.27 -1.84 15.24
CA THR A 360 -17.64 -1.86 15.74
C THR A 360 -18.40 -3.12 15.32
N TRP A 361 -18.13 -3.66 14.13
CA TRP A 361 -18.75 -4.91 13.69
C TRP A 361 -18.33 -6.10 14.57
N LEU A 362 -17.05 -6.17 14.96
CA LEU A 362 -16.50 -7.18 15.87
C LEU A 362 -17.00 -6.99 17.31
N GLU A 363 -17.01 -5.75 17.82
CA GLU A 363 -17.52 -5.39 19.15
C GLU A 363 -18.99 -5.83 19.33
N ARG A 364 -19.85 -5.53 18.36
CA ARG A 364 -21.28 -5.94 18.38
C ARG A 364 -21.49 -7.46 18.44
N ARG A 365 -20.45 -8.24 18.15
CA ARG A 365 -20.45 -9.71 18.16
C ARG A 365 -19.70 -10.29 19.35
N GLY A 366 -19.22 -9.45 20.27
CA GLY A 366 -18.40 -9.89 21.41
C GLY A 366 -17.05 -10.47 21.00
N LEU A 367 -16.54 -10.10 19.82
CA LEU A 367 -15.27 -10.61 19.26
C LEU A 367 -14.10 -9.65 19.49
N LEU A 368 -14.38 -8.42 19.95
CA LEU A 368 -13.40 -7.40 20.26
C LEU A 368 -13.91 -6.63 21.49
N GLU A 369 -13.04 -6.46 22.48
CA GLU A 369 -13.34 -5.58 23.60
C GLU A 369 -13.32 -4.11 23.13
N PRO A 370 -14.32 -3.29 23.51
CA PRO A 370 -14.35 -1.88 23.13
C PRO A 370 -13.08 -1.16 23.58
N GLU A 371 -12.36 -0.58 22.64
CA GLU A 371 -11.14 0.16 22.95
C GLU A 371 -11.50 1.57 23.45
N LEU A 372 -11.15 1.88 24.70
CA LEU A 372 -11.27 3.22 25.24
C LEU A 372 -10.22 4.12 24.58
N ARG A 373 -10.67 5.00 23.68
CA ARG A 373 -9.81 5.99 23.05
C ARG A 373 -9.26 6.95 24.11
N THR A 374 -7.99 6.79 24.46
CA THR A 374 -7.32 7.66 25.41
C THR A 374 -7.01 8.99 24.73
N LEU A 375 -7.61 10.08 25.22
CA LEU A 375 -7.31 11.42 24.73
C LEU A 375 -5.95 11.86 25.25
N LEU A 376 -5.05 12.22 24.33
CA LEU A 376 -3.72 12.72 24.68
C LEU A 376 -3.86 14.15 25.20
N ARG A 377 -3.31 14.45 26.37
CA ARG A 377 -3.32 15.82 26.89
C ARG A 377 -2.37 16.69 26.04
N PRO A 378 -2.77 17.91 25.65
CA PRO A 378 -1.89 18.81 24.90
C PRO A 378 -0.52 19.01 25.55
N HIS A 379 0.51 19.10 24.71
CA HIS A 379 1.90 19.35 25.09
C HIS A 379 2.59 18.26 25.92
N THR A 380 2.00 17.07 26.08
CA THR A 380 2.73 15.91 26.59
C THR A 380 3.61 15.27 25.50
N PRO A 381 4.62 14.46 25.87
CA PRO A 381 5.47 13.76 24.89
C PRO A 381 4.68 12.91 23.89
N GLU A 382 3.64 12.20 24.35
CA GLU A 382 2.79 11.33 23.53
C GLU A 382 1.95 12.17 22.55
N TRP A 383 1.46 13.32 23.01
CA TRP A 383 0.74 14.27 22.17
C TRP A 383 1.63 14.82 21.05
N PHE A 384 2.89 15.17 21.36
CA PHE A 384 3.86 15.58 20.34
C PHE A 384 4.25 14.45 19.39
N ALA A 385 4.37 13.22 19.87
CA ALA A 385 4.59 12.05 19.01
C ALA A 385 3.46 11.90 18.00
N SER A 386 2.20 11.93 18.48
CA SER A 386 1.02 11.88 17.62
C SER A 386 0.93 13.07 16.65
N LEU A 387 1.24 14.29 17.12
CA LEU A 387 1.19 15.48 16.27
C LEU A 387 2.25 15.45 15.19
N ARG A 388 3.48 15.00 15.49
CA ARG A 388 4.56 14.91 14.50
C ARG A 388 4.25 13.92 13.39
N GLU A 389 3.56 12.83 13.71
CA GLU A 389 3.14 11.84 12.72
C GLU A 389 2.13 12.42 11.72
N TRP A 390 1.27 13.34 12.15
CA TRP A 390 0.21 13.91 11.31
C TRP A 390 0.55 15.26 10.68
N ASN A 391 1.10 16.17 11.48
CA ASN A 391 1.41 17.56 11.14
C ASN A 391 2.73 18.00 11.78
N PRO A 392 3.88 17.56 11.21
CA PRO A 392 5.21 17.86 11.76
C PRO A 392 5.52 19.36 11.79
N LYS A 393 4.95 20.15 10.86
CA LYS A 393 5.05 21.62 10.88
C LYS A 393 4.44 22.20 12.15
N GLN A 394 3.20 21.83 12.47
CA GLN A 394 2.54 22.33 13.67
C GLN A 394 3.29 21.92 14.93
N ALA A 395 3.78 20.68 15.00
CA ALA A 395 4.58 20.22 16.12
C ALA A 395 5.83 21.10 16.32
N ALA A 396 6.61 21.32 15.25
CA ALA A 396 7.82 22.15 15.32
C ALA A 396 7.51 23.61 15.72
N MET A 397 6.43 24.19 15.19
CA MET A 397 5.99 25.54 15.58
C MET A 397 5.59 25.61 17.05
N THR A 398 4.87 24.59 17.53
CA THR A 398 4.41 24.52 18.93
C THR A 398 5.59 24.34 19.89
N GLU A 399 6.55 23.46 19.57
CA GLU A 399 7.79 23.28 20.34
C GLU A 399 8.62 24.57 20.39
N ALA A 400 8.70 25.32 19.30
CA ALA A 400 9.38 26.61 19.26
C ALA A 400 8.67 27.66 20.12
N GLY A 401 7.32 27.73 20.05
CA GLY A 401 6.51 28.63 20.87
C GLY A 401 6.68 28.38 22.36
N ILE A 402 6.59 27.12 22.80
CA ILE A 402 6.85 26.70 24.19
C ILE A 402 8.25 27.12 24.64
N ARG A 403 9.27 26.93 23.78
CA ARG A 403 10.65 27.29 24.12
C ARG A 403 10.83 28.79 24.32
N ILE A 404 10.18 29.60 23.49
CA ILE A 404 10.23 31.07 23.58
C ILE A 404 9.51 31.56 24.84
N ALA A 405 8.33 30.99 25.13
CA ALA A 405 7.54 31.35 26.30
C ALA A 405 8.11 30.80 27.61
N GLY A 406 8.91 29.73 27.56
CA GLY A 406 9.42 29.05 28.76
C GLY A 406 8.34 28.28 29.53
N SER A 407 7.18 28.04 28.93
CA SER A 407 5.98 27.49 29.57
C SER A 407 5.30 26.48 28.66
N LEU A 408 4.80 25.39 29.26
CA LEU A 408 3.93 24.44 28.57
C LEU A 408 2.47 24.92 28.53
N ASP A 409 2.10 25.92 29.33
CA ASP A 409 0.71 26.41 29.50
C ASP A 409 0.27 27.45 28.47
N VAL A 410 0.98 27.48 27.34
CA VAL A 410 0.77 28.41 26.24
C VAL A 410 -0.14 27.84 25.15
N CYS A 411 -0.70 28.71 24.32
CA CYS A 411 -1.49 28.32 23.16
C CYS A 411 -0.65 27.54 22.12
N THR A 412 -1.14 26.40 21.65
CA THR A 412 -0.56 25.57 20.57
C THR A 412 -0.36 26.35 19.27
N VAL A 413 -1.15 27.39 19.02
CA VAL A 413 -1.14 28.14 17.75
C VAL A 413 -0.26 29.39 17.81
N CYS A 414 -0.41 30.22 18.85
CA CYS A 414 0.24 31.53 18.95
C CYS A 414 1.20 31.67 20.13
N ALA A 415 1.35 30.64 20.97
CA ALA A 415 2.15 30.65 22.20
C ALA A 415 1.70 31.68 23.28
N ASP A 416 0.47 32.17 23.20
CA ASP A 416 -0.10 33.13 24.15
C ASP A 416 -0.71 32.48 25.41
N GLU A 417 -0.86 33.26 26.48
CA GLU A 417 -1.42 32.86 27.78
C GLU A 417 -2.54 33.83 28.23
N PRO A 418 -3.56 33.38 28.98
CA PRO A 418 -3.79 32.00 29.43
C PRO A 418 -4.35 31.13 28.31
N ALA A 419 -3.97 29.84 28.31
CA ALA A 419 -4.53 28.85 27.41
C ALA A 419 -5.17 27.68 28.16
N ARG A 420 -6.15 27.02 27.53
CA ARG A 420 -6.89 25.88 28.10
C ARG A 420 -6.86 24.70 27.15
N ASP A 421 -7.01 23.51 27.72
CA ASP A 421 -7.06 22.26 26.97
C ASP A 421 -8.47 22.06 26.39
N TYR A 422 -8.53 21.73 25.10
CA TYR A 422 -9.76 21.48 24.36
C TYR A 422 -9.69 20.13 23.63
N VAL A 423 -10.85 19.53 23.43
CA VAL A 423 -11.06 18.29 22.67
C VAL A 423 -11.92 18.60 21.46
N LEU A 424 -11.46 18.18 20.29
CA LEU A 424 -12.21 18.25 19.04
C LEU A 424 -13.42 17.31 19.13
N LEU A 425 -14.63 17.83 18.89
CA LEU A 425 -15.85 17.01 18.82
C LEU A 425 -15.78 16.03 17.65
N ASN A 426 -15.22 16.50 16.53
CA ASN A 426 -14.90 15.66 15.38
C ASN A 426 -13.41 15.32 15.41
N THR A 427 -13.08 14.26 16.15
CA THR A 427 -11.69 13.84 16.28
C THR A 427 -11.09 13.48 14.92
N PRO A 428 -9.90 13.97 14.58
CA PRO A 428 -9.28 13.65 13.31
C PRO A 428 -8.98 12.15 13.21
N ALA A 429 -8.87 11.70 11.96
CA ALA A 429 -8.51 10.32 11.64
C ALA A 429 -7.08 9.96 12.04
N ALA A 430 -6.20 10.95 12.17
CA ALA A 430 -4.83 10.83 12.67
C ALA A 430 -4.40 12.13 13.37
N GLY A 431 -3.34 12.04 14.18
CA GLY A 431 -2.90 13.13 15.04
C GLY A 431 -3.72 13.25 16.33
N PRO A 432 -3.33 14.18 17.22
CA PRO A 432 -4.02 14.32 18.49
C PRO A 432 -5.38 14.97 18.30
N GLY A 433 -6.39 14.44 19.00
CA GLY A 433 -7.75 14.96 19.03
C GLY A 433 -7.95 16.20 19.89
N THR A 434 -6.85 16.83 20.31
CA THR A 434 -6.82 17.78 21.42
C THR A 434 -5.82 18.89 21.14
N LEU A 435 -6.11 20.08 21.66
CA LEU A 435 -5.32 21.29 21.45
C LEU A 435 -5.33 22.12 22.72
N ARG A 436 -4.26 22.89 22.97
CA ARG A 436 -4.26 23.94 23.99
C ARG A 436 -4.43 25.28 23.30
N LEU A 437 -5.46 26.06 23.62
CA LEU A 437 -5.76 27.31 22.91
C LEU A 437 -5.99 28.47 23.89
N CYS A 438 -5.49 29.66 23.55
CA CYS A 438 -5.94 30.90 24.16
C CYS A 438 -7.35 31.26 23.68
N ASP A 439 -8.03 32.18 24.38
CA ASP A 439 -9.43 32.53 24.12
C ASP A 439 -9.66 33.02 22.67
N ASP A 440 -8.71 33.75 22.09
CA ASP A 440 -8.81 34.25 20.72
C ASP A 440 -8.64 33.15 19.67
N CYS A 441 -7.62 32.29 19.83
CA CYS A 441 -7.43 31.14 18.95
C CYS A 441 -8.59 30.15 19.03
N PHE A 442 -9.15 29.94 20.24
CA PHE A 442 -10.35 29.13 20.42
C PHE A 442 -11.53 29.72 19.65
N ARG A 443 -11.81 31.03 19.81
CA ARG A 443 -12.93 31.70 19.12
C ARG A 443 -12.81 31.58 17.61
N ILE A 444 -11.62 31.78 17.05
CA ILE A 444 -11.37 31.67 15.60
C ILE A 444 -11.57 30.23 15.12
N ARG A 445 -10.93 29.26 15.78
CA ARG A 445 -10.95 27.87 15.30
C ARG A 445 -12.28 27.16 15.54
N SER A 446 -13.00 27.49 16.61
CA SER A 446 -14.25 26.84 16.99
C SER A 446 -15.36 26.96 15.93
N ILE A 447 -15.23 27.92 15.00
CA ILE A 447 -16.14 28.12 13.86
C ILE A 447 -16.09 26.91 12.92
N ASP A 448 -14.89 26.47 12.56
CA ASP A 448 -14.67 25.38 11.60
C ASP A 448 -14.39 24.04 12.29
N GLU A 449 -13.89 24.09 13.52
CA GLU A 449 -13.48 22.94 14.31
C GLU A 449 -14.20 22.96 15.66
N PRO A 450 -15.43 22.44 15.76
CA PRO A 450 -16.18 22.42 17.01
C PRO A 450 -15.41 21.69 18.11
N MET A 451 -15.25 22.32 19.28
CA MET A 451 -14.50 21.78 20.42
C MET A 451 -15.27 21.92 21.73
N LYS A 452 -14.92 21.09 22.71
CA LYS A 452 -15.31 21.24 24.11
C LYS A 452 -14.07 21.32 24.99
N THR A 453 -14.20 21.80 26.22
CA THR A 453 -13.11 21.74 27.21
C THR A 453 -12.72 20.29 27.46
N PHE A 454 -11.41 20.04 27.58
CA PHE A 454 -10.83 18.71 27.79
C PHE A 454 -11.24 18.09 29.11
#